data_AF-A0A2V7EHX7-F1
#
_entry.id   AF-A0A2V7EHX7-F1
#
_cell.length_a   1.000
_cell.length_b   1.000
_cell.length_c   1.000
_cell.angle_alpha   90.00
_cell.angle_beta   90.00
_cell.angle_gamma   90.00
#
_symmetry.space_group_name_H-M   'P 1'
#
loop_
_entity.id
_entity.type
_entity.pdbx_description
1 polymer ?
#
loop_
_entity_poly.entity_id
_entity_poly.type
_entity_poly.pdbx_seq_one_letter_code
_entity_poly.pdbx_strand_id
1 'polypeptide(L)'
;MLDRIAEFDRLLQVTPSLRKKVREIHPEVCFCFLNCMRPMKHPKRTELGAAERESLLATVFGHAFQDLRSQLPKRMAADDDIRDALIATWTARRIADGRAESISPERSVDVTGLPMDMRA
;
A
#
# COMPACT_ATOMS: atom_id res chain seq x y z
N MET A 1 -16.63 6.95 8.30
CA MET A 1 -15.43 6.49 7.56
C MET A 1 -14.56 7.66 7.10
N LEU A 2 -15.14 8.82 6.73
CA LEU A 2 -14.38 10.04 6.43
C LEU A 2 -13.73 10.69 7.67
N ASP A 3 -14.25 10.48 8.88
CA ASP A 3 -13.77 11.19 10.08
C ASP A 3 -12.32 10.85 10.46
N ARG A 4 -11.92 9.57 10.31
CA ARG A 4 -10.55 9.13 10.60
C ARG A 4 -9.55 9.64 9.57
N ILE A 5 -9.96 9.70 8.30
CA ILE A 5 -9.13 10.27 7.23
C ILE A 5 -8.96 11.77 7.47
N ALA A 6 -10.03 12.48 7.80
CA ALA A 6 -9.98 13.91 8.13
C ALA A 6 -9.19 14.21 9.41
N GLU A 7 -9.27 13.35 10.42
CA GLU A 7 -8.45 13.43 11.64
C GLU A 7 -6.95 13.27 11.30
N PHE A 8 -6.62 12.27 10.48
CA PHE A 8 -5.25 12.02 10.07
C PHE A 8 -4.69 13.13 9.18
N ASP A 9 -5.50 13.63 8.26
CA ASP A 9 -5.18 14.79 7.42
C ASP A 9 -4.85 16.01 8.28
N ARG A 10 -5.73 16.37 9.23
CA ARG A 10 -5.46 17.44 10.21
C ARG A 10 -4.16 17.20 10.99
N LEU A 11 -3.90 15.96 11.41
CA LEU A 11 -2.68 15.59 12.13
C LEU A 11 -1.42 15.86 11.29
N LEU A 12 -1.44 15.53 9.99
CA LEU A 12 -0.34 15.80 9.05
C LEU A 12 -0.16 17.30 8.79
N GLN A 13 -1.24 18.07 8.77
CA GLN A 13 -1.18 19.52 8.64
C GLN A 13 -0.50 20.16 9.85
N VAL A 14 -0.90 19.81 11.08
CA VAL A 14 -0.37 20.42 12.30
C VAL A 14 0.99 19.87 12.75
N THR A 15 1.42 18.73 12.18
CA THR A 15 2.67 18.05 12.57
C THR A 15 3.62 17.86 11.38
N PRO A 16 4.42 18.88 11.00
CA PRO A 16 5.31 18.81 9.83
C PRO A 16 6.31 17.64 9.84
N SER A 17 6.74 17.17 11.02
CA SER A 17 7.66 16.03 11.15
C SER A 17 7.03 14.71 10.68
N LEU A 18 5.71 14.56 10.78
CA LEU A 18 5.00 13.38 10.28
C LEU A 18 4.95 13.33 8.75
N ARG A 19 4.95 14.48 8.07
CA ARG A 19 4.98 14.56 6.60
C ARG A 19 6.22 13.90 5.99
N LYS A 20 7.29 13.70 6.76
CA LYS A 20 8.50 12.98 6.32
C LYS A 20 8.45 11.48 6.58
N LYS A 21 7.61 11.02 7.53
CA LYS A 21 7.55 9.63 8.01
C LYS A 21 6.34 8.87 7.47
N VAL A 22 5.24 9.57 7.26
CA VAL A 22 4.00 9.04 6.71
C VAL A 22 4.03 9.19 5.20
N ARG A 23 3.58 8.15 4.52
CA ARG A 23 3.47 8.09 3.06
C ARG A 23 2.09 7.57 2.72
N GLU A 24 1.45 8.18 1.73
CA GLU A 24 0.24 7.65 1.14
C GLU A 24 0.57 6.37 0.37
N ILE A 25 -0.35 5.43 0.38
CA ILE A 25 -0.24 4.20 -0.40
C ILE A 25 -1.58 3.85 -1.05
N HIS A 26 -1.49 3.29 -2.25
CA HIS A 26 -2.60 2.70 -2.97
C HIS A 26 -2.25 1.25 -3.36
N PRO A 27 -2.80 0.24 -2.67
CA PRO A 27 -2.42 -1.15 -2.87
C PRO A 27 -2.41 -1.60 -4.35
N GLU A 28 -3.41 -1.20 -5.13
CA GLU A 28 -3.50 -1.59 -6.55
C GLU A 28 -2.35 -1.04 -7.40
N VAL A 29 -1.87 0.17 -7.09
CA VAL A 29 -0.72 0.73 -7.78
C VAL A 29 0.55 0.02 -7.30
N CYS A 30 0.69 -0.25 -6.01
CA CYS A 30 1.84 -1.00 -5.50
C CYS A 30 1.93 -2.42 -6.11
N PHE A 31 0.80 -3.11 -6.29
CA PHE A 31 0.74 -4.37 -7.02
C PHE A 31 1.16 -4.22 -8.49
N CYS A 32 0.78 -3.13 -9.15
CA CYS A 32 1.24 -2.83 -10.51
C CYS A 32 2.77 -2.72 -10.57
N PHE A 33 3.40 -2.02 -9.61
CA PHE A 33 4.86 -1.90 -9.53
C PHE A 33 5.54 -3.24 -9.24
N LEU A 34 5.01 -4.02 -8.28
CA LEU A 34 5.52 -5.37 -8.01
C LEU A 34 5.41 -6.28 -9.25
N ASN A 35 4.37 -6.09 -10.06
CA ASN A 35 4.17 -6.79 -11.32
C ASN A 35 4.88 -6.12 -12.51
N CYS A 36 6.04 -5.50 -12.29
CA CYS A 36 6.85 -4.87 -13.32
C CYS A 36 6.09 -3.83 -14.14
N MET A 37 5.37 -2.93 -13.46
CA MET A 37 4.55 -1.87 -14.07
C MET A 37 3.41 -2.38 -14.95
N ARG A 38 2.87 -3.57 -14.65
CA ARG A 38 1.72 -4.14 -15.37
C ARG A 38 0.50 -4.21 -14.46
N PRO A 39 -0.67 -3.72 -14.91
CA PRO A 39 -1.89 -3.81 -14.14
C PRO A 39 -2.27 -5.28 -13.89
N MET A 40 -3.01 -5.53 -12.80
CA MET A 40 -3.58 -6.85 -12.50
C MET A 40 -4.58 -7.23 -13.59
N LYS A 41 -4.55 -8.50 -14.01
CA LYS A 41 -5.45 -9.01 -15.05
C LYS A 41 -6.87 -9.19 -14.53
N HIS A 42 -6.99 -9.55 -13.26
CA HIS A 42 -8.26 -9.92 -12.66
C HIS A 42 -8.71 -8.91 -11.59
N PRO A 43 -10.02 -8.58 -11.52
CA PRO A 43 -10.54 -7.70 -10.49
C PRO A 43 -10.29 -8.26 -9.09
N LYS A 44 -9.92 -7.39 -8.15
CA LYS A 44 -9.52 -7.80 -6.79
C LYS A 44 -10.55 -8.63 -6.02
N ARG A 45 -11.84 -8.42 -6.31
CA ARG A 45 -12.96 -9.11 -5.64
C ARG A 45 -13.24 -10.50 -6.19
N THR A 46 -12.49 -10.95 -7.19
CA THR A 46 -12.60 -12.30 -7.76
C THR A 46 -11.56 -13.22 -7.14
N GLU A 47 -11.87 -14.52 -7.07
CA GLU A 47 -10.90 -15.53 -6.60
C GLU A 47 -9.62 -15.53 -7.44
N LEU A 48 -9.75 -15.31 -8.76
CA LEU A 48 -8.60 -15.17 -9.66
C LEU A 48 -7.74 -13.94 -9.33
N GLY A 49 -8.38 -12.80 -9.02
CA GLY A 49 -7.66 -11.58 -8.62
C GLY A 49 -6.99 -11.69 -7.25
N ALA A 50 -7.62 -12.42 -6.33
CA ALA A 50 -7.02 -12.79 -5.05
C ALA A 50 -5.76 -13.65 -5.26
N ALA A 51 -5.87 -14.74 -6.03
CA ALA A 51 -4.77 -15.65 -6.33
C ALA A 51 -3.62 -14.95 -7.08
N GLU A 52 -3.93 -14.04 -8.02
CA GLU A 52 -2.94 -13.25 -8.75
C GLU A 52 -2.07 -12.40 -7.79
N ARG A 53 -2.72 -11.70 -6.84
CA ARG A 53 -2.03 -10.88 -5.83
C ARG A 53 -1.22 -11.74 -4.86
N GLU A 54 -1.78 -12.85 -4.40
CA GLU A 54 -1.08 -13.77 -3.49
C GLU A 54 0.15 -14.40 -4.16
N SER A 55 0.06 -14.77 -5.44
CA SER A 55 1.20 -15.27 -6.22
C SER A 55 2.32 -14.25 -6.31
N LEU A 56 2.00 -12.97 -6.56
CA LEU A 56 2.99 -11.89 -6.56
C LEU A 56 3.62 -11.69 -5.18
N LEU A 57 2.82 -11.65 -4.12
CA LEU A 57 3.33 -11.52 -2.75
C LEU A 57 4.25 -12.69 -2.39
N ALA A 58 3.94 -13.90 -2.84
CA ALA A 58 4.76 -15.09 -2.60
C ALA A 58 6.15 -14.99 -3.22
N THR A 59 6.32 -14.26 -4.34
CA THR A 59 7.65 -14.01 -4.93
C THR A 59 8.58 -13.20 -4.02
N VAL A 60 8.01 -12.43 -3.09
CA VAL A 60 8.75 -11.55 -2.17
C VAL A 60 8.82 -12.15 -0.77
N PHE A 61 7.71 -12.70 -0.29
CA PHE A 61 7.51 -13.08 1.11
C PHE A 61 7.28 -14.59 1.32
N GLY A 62 7.31 -15.41 0.26
CA GLY A 62 7.01 -16.83 0.35
C GLY A 62 5.60 -17.08 0.89
N HIS A 63 5.49 -17.82 1.99
CA HIS A 63 4.21 -18.24 2.57
C HIS A 63 3.60 -17.24 3.58
N ALA A 64 4.13 -16.01 3.66
CA ALA A 64 3.72 -15.04 4.68
C ALA A 64 2.21 -14.76 4.71
N PHE A 65 1.52 -14.76 3.55
CA PHE A 65 0.07 -14.60 3.53
C PHE A 65 -0.64 -15.74 4.27
N GLN A 66 -0.28 -16.99 3.97
CA GLN A 66 -0.86 -18.17 4.59
C GLN A 66 -0.52 -18.22 6.09
N ASP A 67 0.72 -17.90 6.44
CA ASP A 67 1.17 -17.85 7.83
C ASP A 67 0.38 -16.82 8.64
N LEU A 68 0.24 -15.60 8.14
CA LEU A 68 -0.56 -14.54 8.78
C LEU A 68 -2.03 -14.92 8.84
N ARG A 69 -2.58 -15.52 7.78
CA ARG A 69 -3.98 -15.92 7.76
C ARG A 69 -4.28 -17.01 8.77
N SER A 70 -3.35 -17.94 8.99
CA SER A 70 -3.48 -19.02 9.98
C SER A 70 -3.49 -18.50 11.43
N GLN A 71 -2.78 -17.39 11.68
CA GLN A 71 -2.66 -16.78 13.00
C GLN A 71 -3.75 -15.75 13.29
N LEU A 72 -4.26 -15.08 12.26
CA LEU A 72 -5.27 -14.02 12.38
C LEU A 72 -6.66 -14.57 12.02
N PRO A 73 -7.64 -14.54 12.92
CA PRO A 73 -9.03 -14.79 12.58
C PRO A 73 -9.58 -13.79 11.55
N LYS A 74 -10.50 -14.21 10.67
CA LYS A 74 -11.15 -13.32 9.69
C LYS A 74 -11.86 -12.11 10.31
N ARG A 75 -12.31 -12.23 11.57
CA ARG A 75 -12.91 -11.11 12.33
C ARG A 75 -11.91 -10.01 12.72
N MET A 76 -10.61 -10.31 12.71
CA MET A 76 -9.55 -9.35 13.07
C MET A 76 -8.93 -8.70 11.84
N ALA A 77 -8.81 -9.45 10.74
CA ALA A 77 -8.33 -8.94 9.47
C ALA A 77 -8.99 -9.73 8.35
N ALA A 78 -9.60 -9.05 7.38
CA ALA A 78 -10.04 -9.68 6.14
C ALA A 78 -8.82 -10.14 5.32
N ASP A 79 -9.06 -10.95 4.29
CA ASP A 79 -7.98 -11.43 3.42
C ASP A 79 -7.35 -10.26 2.65
N ASP A 80 -8.17 -9.29 2.23
CA ASP A 80 -7.70 -8.06 1.58
C ASP A 80 -6.83 -7.21 2.52
N ASP A 81 -7.16 -7.11 3.81
CA ASP A 81 -6.36 -6.36 4.79
C ASP A 81 -4.93 -6.93 4.91
N ILE A 82 -4.79 -8.26 4.87
CA ILE A 82 -3.48 -8.92 4.92
C ILE A 82 -2.70 -8.64 3.63
N ARG A 83 -3.34 -8.75 2.46
CA ARG A 83 -2.68 -8.46 1.18
C ARG A 83 -2.23 -7.00 1.11
N ASP A 84 -3.10 -6.08 1.52
CA ASP A 84 -2.83 -4.64 1.56
C ASP A 84 -1.69 -4.31 2.52
N ALA A 85 -1.63 -4.94 3.71
CA ALA A 85 -0.52 -4.80 4.65
C ALA A 85 0.81 -5.35 4.11
N LEU A 86 0.78 -6.50 3.41
CA LEU A 86 2.00 -7.09 2.83
C LEU A 86 2.54 -6.25 1.68
N ILE A 87 1.68 -5.80 0.76
CA ILE A 87 2.12 -4.93 -0.34
C ILE A 87 2.59 -3.57 0.19
N ALA A 88 1.95 -3.05 1.25
CA ALA A 88 2.41 -1.85 1.93
C ALA A 88 3.79 -2.02 2.57
N THR A 89 4.05 -3.18 3.17
CA THR A 89 5.36 -3.52 3.73
C THR A 89 6.43 -3.58 2.65
N TRP A 90 6.12 -4.19 1.49
CA TRP A 90 7.01 -4.22 0.34
C TRP A 90 7.36 -2.82 -0.18
N THR A 91 6.36 -1.96 -0.37
CA THR A 91 6.56 -0.56 -0.79
C THR A 91 7.33 0.24 0.25
N ALA A 92 7.00 0.10 1.55
CA ALA A 92 7.71 0.80 2.62
C ALA A 92 9.20 0.43 2.65
N ARG A 93 9.54 -0.85 2.43
CA ARG A 93 10.93 -1.30 2.32
C ARG A 93 11.64 -0.63 1.13
N ARG A 94 10.99 -0.55 -0.04
CA ARG A 94 11.57 0.15 -1.21
C ARG A 94 11.80 1.63 -0.94
N ILE A 95 10.89 2.29 -0.23
CA ILE A 95 11.06 3.70 0.17
C ILE A 95 12.25 3.85 1.13
N ALA A 96 12.36 2.98 2.14
CA ALA A 96 13.46 2.99 3.09
C ALA A 96 14.82 2.73 2.42
N ASP A 97 14.86 1.83 1.44
CA ASP A 97 16.05 1.50 0.66
C ASP A 97 16.38 2.54 -0.43
N GLY A 98 15.56 3.58 -0.62
CA GLY A 98 15.73 4.57 -1.68
C GLY A 98 15.49 4.04 -3.10
N ARG A 99 14.80 2.89 -3.22
CA ARG A 99 14.50 2.20 -4.49
C ARG A 99 13.09 2.44 -5.01
N ALA A 100 12.22 3.06 -4.22
CA ALA A 100 10.86 3.36 -4.63
C ALA A 100 10.82 4.46 -5.69
N GLU A 101 9.99 4.25 -6.71
CA GLU A 101 9.82 5.15 -7.83
C GLU A 101 8.56 5.99 -7.64
N SER A 102 8.59 7.26 -8.07
CA SER A 102 7.41 8.12 -8.02
C SER A 102 6.48 7.85 -9.19
N ILE A 103 5.19 7.76 -8.92
CA ILE A 103 4.16 7.65 -9.96
C ILE A 103 3.99 8.96 -10.72
N SER A 104 4.20 10.10 -10.05
CA SER A 104 4.18 11.42 -10.66
C SER A 104 5.50 12.13 -10.35
N PRO A 105 6.40 12.30 -11.34
CA PRO A 105 7.72 12.89 -11.10
C PRO A 105 7.63 14.36 -10.66
N GLU A 106 6.53 15.05 -10.99
CA GLU A 106 6.24 16.39 -10.51
C GLU A 106 5.65 16.33 -9.09
N ARG A 107 6.39 16.83 -8.11
CA ARG A 107 5.89 16.96 -6.74
C ARG A 107 4.78 18.00 -6.71
N SER A 108 3.54 17.52 -6.70
CA SER A 108 2.37 18.35 -6.45
C SER A 108 2.11 18.46 -4.95
N VAL A 109 1.51 19.58 -4.53
CA VAL A 109 0.98 19.77 -3.18
C VAL A 109 -0.50 20.06 -3.30
N ASP A 110 -1.29 19.62 -2.32
CA ASP A 110 -2.71 19.93 -2.26
C ASP A 110 -2.97 21.38 -1.80
N VAL A 111 -4.25 21.74 -1.68
CA VAL A 111 -4.70 23.08 -1.22
C VAL A 111 -4.27 23.42 0.21
N THR A 112 -3.87 22.43 1.00
CA THR A 112 -3.40 22.58 2.39
C THR A 112 -1.87 22.57 2.50
N GLY A 113 -1.17 22.39 1.36
CA GLY A 113 0.28 22.30 1.29
C GLY A 113 0.84 20.94 1.70
N LEU A 114 0.02 19.89 1.74
CA LEU A 114 0.50 18.52 1.92
C LEU A 114 1.02 17.96 0.59
N PRO A 115 2.18 17.27 0.58
CA PRO A 115 2.68 16.63 -0.64
C PRO A 115 1.73 15.54 -1.12
N MET A 116 1.34 15.61 -2.40
CA MET A 116 0.66 14.55 -3.12
C MET A 116 1.69 13.81 -3.97
N ASP A 117 2.31 12.80 -3.36
CA ASP A 117 3.34 11.97 -3.97
C ASP A 117 3.11 10.53 -3.51
N MET A 118 2.87 9.64 -4.47
CA MET A 118 2.79 8.22 -4.23
C MET A 118 4.00 7.54 -4.88
N ARG A 119 4.64 6.67 -4.09
CA ARG A 119 5.84 5.93 -4.50
C ARG A 119 5.66 4.44 -4.26
N ALA A 120 6.22 3.62 -5.15
CA ALA A 120 6.16 2.17 -5.05
C ALA A 120 7.47 1.46 -5.37
#